data_AF-M1B8K9-F1
#
_entry.id   AF-M1B8K9-F1
#
_cell.length_a   1.000
_cell.length_b   1.000
_cell.length_c   1.000
_cell.angle_alpha   90.00
_cell.angle_beta   90.00
_cell.angle_gamma   90.00
#
_symmetry.space_group_name_H-M   'P 1'
#
loop_
_entity.id
_entity.type
_entity.pdbx_description
1 polymer ?
#
loop_
_entity_poly.entity_id
_entity_poly.type
_entity_poly.pdbx_seq_one_letter_code
_entity_poly.pdbx_strand_id
1 'polypeptide(L)'
;MSECPRSLSNQTKLRIRASLRKLWGERLKWKRSRENFFQSWAESIANAAKVGGSDQEELEWDSYDKIKREIALERLQLAAEKAKAKEITRIRAERAAQRKMERMQRLAQRRKEREEKQKVEGKTKRPRKRSKQEKEELAVAEELKLKAKLVKVRTQQNFA
;
A
#
# COMPACT_ATOMS: atom_id res chain seq x y z
N MET A 1 -22.65 -1.51 90.82
CA MET A 1 -23.76 -2.18 90.11
C MET A 1 -23.78 -1.63 88.69
N SER A 2 -23.17 -2.33 87.75
CA SER A 2 -23.13 -1.91 86.34
C SER A 2 -24.38 -2.45 85.66
N GLU A 3 -25.38 -1.59 85.42
CA GLU A 3 -26.55 -1.99 84.65
C GLU A 3 -26.13 -2.29 83.21
N CYS A 4 -26.16 -3.56 82.81
CA CYS A 4 -25.94 -3.97 81.43
C CYS A 4 -27.02 -3.35 80.52
N PRO A 5 -26.69 -2.93 79.27
CA PRO A 5 -27.68 -2.37 78.36
C PRO A 5 -28.80 -3.38 78.11
N ARG A 6 -30.05 -2.95 78.37
CA ARG A 6 -31.24 -3.78 78.12
C ARG A 6 -31.26 -4.22 76.66
N SER A 7 -31.19 -5.53 76.42
CA SER A 7 -31.13 -6.09 75.08
C SER A 7 -32.44 -5.79 74.33
N LEU A 8 -32.32 -5.04 73.24
CA LEU A 8 -33.48 -4.65 72.45
C LEU A 8 -34.09 -5.88 71.76
N SER A 9 -35.42 -6.00 71.80
CA SER A 9 -36.14 -7.09 71.12
C SER A 9 -35.85 -7.08 69.62
N ASN A 10 -35.87 -8.26 69.00
CA ASN A 10 -35.60 -8.41 67.57
C ASN A 10 -36.59 -7.59 66.71
N GLN A 11 -37.84 -7.48 67.15
CA GLN A 11 -38.87 -6.67 66.48
C GLN A 11 -38.49 -5.19 66.44
N THR A 12 -38.03 -4.61 67.55
CA THR A 12 -37.63 -3.19 67.58
C THR A 12 -36.35 -2.96 66.79
N LYS A 13 -35.38 -3.90 66.82
CA LYS A 13 -34.19 -3.86 65.96
C LYS A 13 -34.56 -3.82 64.48
N LEU A 14 -35.54 -4.63 64.04
CA LEU A 14 -36.03 -4.64 62.67
C LEU A 14 -36.71 -3.32 62.28
N ARG A 15 -37.53 -2.75 63.16
CA ARG A 15 -38.17 -1.44 62.94
C ARG A 15 -37.13 -0.33 62.78
N ILE A 16 -36.11 -0.30 63.65
CA ILE A 16 -35.00 0.68 63.55
C ILE A 16 -34.27 0.50 62.22
N ARG A 17 -33.89 -0.73 61.86
CA ARG A 17 -33.23 -1.02 60.57
C ARG A 17 -34.06 -0.57 59.37
N ALA A 18 -35.37 -0.84 59.38
CA ALA A 18 -36.27 -0.43 58.31
C ALA A 18 -36.37 1.10 58.21
N SER A 19 -36.51 1.79 59.34
CA SER A 19 -36.58 3.26 59.38
C SER A 19 -35.30 3.92 58.87
N LEU A 20 -34.13 3.42 59.28
CA LEU A 20 -32.84 3.92 58.81
C LEU A 20 -32.70 3.69 57.31
N ARG A 21 -33.04 2.49 56.80
CA ARG A 21 -32.97 2.19 55.37
C ARG A 21 -33.84 3.14 54.55
N LYS A 22 -35.04 3.47 55.04
CA LYS A 22 -35.93 4.45 54.40
C LYS A 22 -35.30 5.84 54.36
N LEU A 23 -34.81 6.34 55.51
CA LEU A 23 -34.14 7.64 55.62
C LEU A 23 -32.91 7.76 54.69
N TRP A 24 -32.05 6.74 54.68
CA TRP A 24 -30.88 6.71 53.81
C TRP A 24 -31.26 6.63 52.33
N GLY A 25 -32.32 5.88 52.00
CA GLY A 25 -32.86 5.82 50.64
C GLY A 25 -33.38 7.18 50.16
N GLU A 26 -34.13 7.89 50.99
CA GLU A 26 -34.62 9.24 50.68
C GLU A 26 -33.47 10.23 50.53
N ARG A 27 -32.49 10.21 51.45
CA ARG A 27 -31.31 11.08 51.36
C ARG A 27 -30.50 10.83 50.09
N LEU A 28 -30.35 9.57 49.68
CA LEU A 28 -29.66 9.22 48.45
C LEU A 28 -30.42 9.72 47.22
N LYS A 29 -31.76 9.60 47.19
CA LYS A 29 -32.59 10.15 46.12
C LYS A 29 -32.40 11.66 46.01
N TRP A 30 -32.53 12.39 47.12
CA TRP A 30 -32.31 13.84 47.16
C TRP A 30 -30.92 14.24 46.65
N LYS A 31 -29.87 13.52 47.07
CA LYS A 31 -28.51 13.78 46.61
C LYS A 31 -28.38 13.61 45.09
N ARG A 32 -28.93 12.51 44.55
CA ARG A 32 -28.90 12.24 43.09
C ARG A 32 -29.71 13.25 42.31
N SER A 33 -30.93 13.58 42.74
CA SER A 33 -31.76 14.59 42.08
C SER A 33 -31.08 15.96 42.07
N ARG A 34 -30.44 16.34 43.17
CA ARG A 34 -29.66 17.59 43.26
C ARG A 34 -28.48 17.60 42.31
N GLU A 35 -27.72 16.51 42.25
CA GLU A 35 -26.59 16.38 41.32
C GLU A 35 -27.06 16.47 39.86
N ASN A 36 -28.09 15.71 39.49
CA ASN A 36 -28.66 15.74 38.14
C ASN A 36 -29.18 17.13 37.78
N PHE A 37 -29.79 17.84 38.72
CA PHE A 37 -30.23 19.22 38.52
C PHE A 37 -29.05 20.15 38.23
N PHE A 38 -27.98 20.10 39.03
CA PHE A 38 -26.81 20.93 38.79
C PHE A 38 -26.10 20.60 37.48
N GLN A 39 -26.02 19.31 37.11
CA GLN A 39 -25.48 18.90 35.81
C GLN A 39 -26.32 19.47 34.67
N SER A 40 -27.64 19.28 34.72
CA SER A 40 -28.56 19.81 33.70
C SER A 40 -28.51 21.34 33.62
N TRP A 41 -28.38 22.01 34.76
CA TRP A 41 -28.26 23.46 34.83
C TRP A 41 -26.94 23.96 34.24
N ALA A 42 -25.82 23.30 34.56
CA ALA A 42 -24.52 23.61 34.00
C ALA A 42 -24.49 23.36 32.48
N GLU A 43 -25.08 22.27 32.01
CA GLU A 43 -25.23 21.98 30.58
C GLU A 43 -26.08 23.04 29.87
N SER A 44 -27.18 23.47 30.49
CA SER A 44 -28.04 24.53 29.95
C SER A 44 -27.27 25.85 29.80
N ILE A 45 -26.50 26.24 30.82
CA ILE A 45 -25.64 27.43 30.78
C ILE A 45 -24.56 27.28 29.70
N ALA A 46 -23.89 26.12 29.65
CA ALA A 46 -22.84 25.87 28.66
C ALA A 46 -23.40 25.96 27.23
N ASN A 47 -24.59 25.41 26.99
CA ASN A 47 -25.25 25.49 25.69
C ASN A 47 -25.68 26.92 25.36
N ALA A 48 -26.26 27.65 26.31
CA ALA A 48 -26.61 29.06 26.11
C ALA A 48 -25.37 29.93 25.83
N ALA A 49 -24.25 29.67 26.51
CA ALA A 49 -22.98 30.36 26.28
C ALA A 49 -22.34 30.00 24.94
N LYS A 50 -22.59 28.80 24.40
CA LYS A 50 -22.15 28.40 23.05
C LYS A 50 -22.94 29.13 21.96
N VAL A 51 -24.27 29.13 22.06
CA VAL A 51 -25.15 29.75 21.05
C VAL A 51 -25.04 31.28 21.07
N GLY A 52 -24.84 31.88 22.25
CA GLY A 52 -24.88 33.33 22.42
C GLY A 52 -26.32 33.86 22.57
N GLY A 53 -26.46 35.15 22.85
CA GLY A 53 -27.76 35.82 22.84
C GLY A 53 -28.33 35.96 21.42
N SER A 54 -29.60 36.32 21.30
CA SER A 54 -30.28 36.52 19.99
C SER A 54 -29.58 37.52 19.06
N ASP A 55 -28.80 38.44 19.64
CA ASP A 55 -28.10 39.51 18.92
C ASP A 55 -26.57 39.32 18.92
N GLN A 56 -26.07 38.14 19.33
CA GLN A 56 -24.64 37.80 19.34
C GLN A 56 -24.36 36.68 18.33
N GLU A 57 -23.20 36.76 17.67
CA GLU A 57 -22.73 35.67 16.81
C GLU A 57 -22.40 34.43 17.65
N GLU A 58 -22.78 33.25 17.14
CA GLU A 58 -22.47 31.96 17.74
C GLU A 58 -20.94 31.77 17.76
N LEU A 59 -20.33 31.84 18.95
CA LEU A 59 -18.90 31.58 19.09
C LEU A 59 -18.66 30.07 19.08
N GLU A 60 -17.97 29.59 18.04
CA GLU A 60 -17.50 28.21 17.98
C GLU A 60 -16.34 27.96 18.94
N TRP A 61 -16.61 27.93 20.24
CA TRP A 61 -15.62 27.67 21.29
C TRP A 61 -14.89 26.33 21.12
N ASP A 62 -15.54 25.35 20.50
CA ASP A 62 -14.98 24.02 20.21
C ASP A 62 -14.24 23.95 18.84
N SER A 63 -14.13 25.07 18.11
CA SER A 63 -13.53 25.12 16.76
C SER A 63 -12.12 24.53 16.73
N TYR A 64 -11.28 24.83 17.72
CA TYR A 64 -9.94 24.29 17.82
C TYR A 64 -9.92 22.75 17.89
N ASP A 65 -10.81 22.16 18.69
CA ASP A 65 -10.90 20.71 18.81
C ASP A 65 -11.51 20.07 17.56
N LYS A 66 -12.46 20.74 16.89
CA LYS A 66 -12.98 20.30 15.59
C LYS A 66 -11.87 20.24 14.55
N ILE A 67 -11.11 21.33 14.38
CA ILE A 67 -9.98 21.43 13.44
C ILE A 67 -8.94 20.35 13.77
N LYS A 68 -8.63 20.13 15.05
CA LYS A 68 -7.69 19.09 15.46
C LYS A 68 -8.16 17.69 15.08
N ARG A 69 -9.45 17.39 15.21
CA ARG A 69 -10.03 16.11 14.76
C ARG A 69 -9.99 15.97 13.23
N GLU A 70 -10.33 17.03 12.51
CA GLU A 70 -10.27 17.05 11.04
C GLU A 70 -8.84 16.80 10.53
N ILE A 71 -7.85 17.51 11.07
CA ILE A 71 -6.43 17.30 10.74
C ILE A 71 -6.01 15.84 11.02
N ALA A 72 -6.48 15.25 12.12
CA ALA A 72 -6.18 13.86 12.44
C ALA A 72 -6.79 12.89 11.41
N LEU A 73 -8.03 13.14 10.97
CA LEU A 73 -8.70 12.36 9.94
C LEU A 73 -8.01 12.48 8.58
N GLU A 74 -7.65 13.69 8.17
CA GLU A 74 -6.92 13.92 6.92
C GLU A 74 -5.57 13.17 6.90
N ARG A 75 -4.83 13.21 8.02
CA ARG A 75 -3.57 12.47 8.16
C ARG A 75 -3.77 10.95 8.00
N LEU A 76 -4.83 10.40 8.58
CA LEU A 76 -5.16 8.99 8.45
C LEU A 76 -5.51 8.62 7.00
N GLN A 77 -6.30 9.45 6.33
CA GLN A 77 -6.65 9.26 4.92
C GLN A 77 -5.41 9.31 4.01
N LEU A 78 -4.54 10.31 4.19
CA LEU A 78 -3.30 10.42 3.44
C LEU A 78 -2.38 9.21 3.64
N ALA A 79 -2.28 8.71 4.87
CA ALA A 79 -1.51 7.51 5.17
C ALA A 79 -2.08 6.27 4.45
N ALA A 80 -3.40 6.11 4.45
CA ALA A 80 -4.08 5.02 3.77
C ALA A 80 -3.87 5.07 2.25
N GLU A 81 -4.04 6.24 1.63
CA GLU A 81 -3.82 6.42 0.19
C GLU A 81 -2.36 6.17 -0.21
N LYS A 82 -1.40 6.63 0.60
CA LYS A 82 0.02 6.34 0.39
C LYS A 82 0.32 4.84 0.47
N ALA A 83 -0.31 4.12 1.40
CA ALA A 83 -0.15 2.67 1.52
C ALA A 83 -0.73 1.94 0.29
N LYS A 84 -1.94 2.32 -0.16
CA LYS A 84 -2.54 1.77 -1.38
C LYS A 84 -1.67 2.03 -2.62
N ALA A 85 -1.15 3.25 -2.77
CA ALA A 85 -0.29 3.60 -3.89
C ALA A 85 0.98 2.73 -3.91
N LYS A 86 1.62 2.54 -2.76
CA LYS A 86 2.79 1.64 -2.63
C LYS A 86 2.45 0.22 -3.06
N GLU A 87 1.32 -0.31 -2.61
CA GLU A 87 0.91 -1.67 -2.96
C GLU A 87 0.66 -1.83 -4.46
N ILE A 88 -0.04 -0.86 -5.07
CA ILE A 88 -0.24 -0.85 -6.53
C ILE A 88 1.09 -0.81 -7.28
N THR A 89 2.05 0.02 -6.84
CA THR A 89 3.38 0.06 -7.47
C THR A 89 4.14 -1.25 -7.33
N ARG A 90 4.03 -1.92 -6.18
CA ARG A 90 4.64 -3.23 -5.93
C ARG A 90 4.06 -4.30 -6.87
N ILE A 91 2.74 -4.39 -6.95
CA ILE A 91 2.05 -5.34 -7.84
C ILE A 91 2.42 -5.08 -9.31
N ARG A 92 2.51 -3.82 -9.74
CA ARG A 92 2.94 -3.47 -11.10
C ARG A 92 4.39 -3.88 -11.37
N ALA A 93 5.30 -3.67 -10.43
CA ALA A 93 6.70 -4.07 -10.55
C ALA A 93 6.83 -5.60 -10.63
N GLU A 94 6.09 -6.34 -9.81
CA GLU A 94 6.08 -7.80 -9.82
C GLU A 94 5.56 -8.34 -11.16
N ARG A 95 4.44 -7.84 -11.65
CA ARG A 95 3.91 -8.21 -12.98
C ARG A 95 4.89 -7.90 -14.10
N ALA A 96 5.60 -6.77 -14.02
CA ALA A 96 6.63 -6.43 -15.00
C ALA A 96 7.83 -7.39 -14.95
N ALA A 97 8.26 -7.81 -13.76
CA ALA A 97 9.31 -8.80 -13.57
C ALA A 97 8.90 -10.17 -14.12
N GLN A 98 7.68 -10.64 -13.81
CA GLN A 98 7.11 -11.89 -14.34
C GLN A 98 7.10 -11.88 -15.88
N ARG A 99 6.59 -10.81 -16.50
CA ARG A 99 6.60 -10.65 -17.97
C ARG A 99 8.00 -10.68 -18.55
N LYS A 100 9.00 -10.09 -17.88
CA LYS A 100 10.40 -10.15 -18.31
C LYS A 100 10.95 -11.58 -18.23
N MET A 101 10.69 -12.29 -17.12
CA MET A 101 11.10 -13.69 -16.97
C MET A 101 10.47 -14.58 -18.05
N GLU A 102 9.16 -14.47 -18.28
CA GLU A 102 8.48 -15.22 -19.34
C GLU A 102 9.09 -14.94 -20.72
N ARG A 103 9.38 -13.67 -21.04
CA ARG A 103 10.04 -13.31 -22.31
C ARG A 103 11.41 -13.96 -22.43
N MET A 104 12.21 -13.95 -21.37
CA MET A 104 13.52 -14.62 -21.37
C MET A 104 13.38 -16.13 -21.53
N GLN A 105 12.43 -16.76 -20.86
CA GLN A 105 12.15 -18.20 -20.99
C GLN A 105 11.75 -18.56 -22.43
N ARG A 106 10.84 -17.80 -23.05
CA ARG A 106 10.45 -18.00 -24.46
C ARG A 106 11.65 -17.80 -25.41
N LEU A 107 12.50 -16.81 -25.16
CA LEU A 107 13.72 -16.59 -25.93
C LEU A 107 14.71 -17.76 -25.78
N ALA A 108 14.89 -18.29 -24.58
CA ALA A 108 15.75 -19.44 -24.31
C ALA A 108 15.22 -20.71 -25.01
N GLN A 109 13.91 -20.96 -24.97
CA GLN A 109 13.27 -22.05 -25.71
C GLN A 109 13.51 -21.92 -27.21
N ARG A 110 13.24 -20.73 -27.79
CA ARG A 110 13.49 -20.48 -29.22
C ARG A 110 14.97 -20.64 -29.61
N ARG A 111 15.91 -20.33 -28.71
CA ARG A 111 17.34 -20.57 -28.94
C ARG A 111 17.66 -22.07 -28.98
N LYS A 112 17.14 -22.85 -28.02
CA LYS A 112 17.30 -24.32 -28.01
C LYS A 112 16.72 -24.96 -29.28
N GLU A 113 15.51 -24.58 -29.67
CA GLU A 113 14.89 -25.07 -30.92
C GLU A 113 15.72 -24.76 -32.17
N ARG A 114 16.31 -23.55 -32.25
CA ARG A 114 17.19 -23.18 -33.37
C ARG A 114 18.47 -24.01 -33.38
N GLU A 115 19.05 -24.24 -32.21
CA GLU A 115 20.26 -25.06 -32.07
C GLU A 115 20.00 -26.53 -32.44
N GLU A 116 18.84 -27.08 -32.03
CA GLU A 116 18.40 -28.41 -32.43
C GLU A 116 18.15 -28.51 -33.94
N LYS A 117 17.44 -27.54 -34.53
CA LYS A 117 17.25 -27.46 -35.98
C LYS A 117 18.58 -27.39 -36.74
N GLN A 118 19.56 -26.63 -36.24
CA GLN A 118 20.90 -26.59 -36.82
C GLN A 118 21.66 -27.91 -36.66
N LYS A 119 21.53 -28.62 -35.53
CA LYS A 119 22.12 -29.96 -35.36
C LYS A 119 21.49 -30.99 -36.29
N VAL A 120 20.18 -30.91 -36.55
CA VAL A 120 19.48 -31.75 -37.52
C VAL A 120 19.90 -31.42 -38.96
N GLU A 121 19.90 -30.14 -39.34
CA GLU A 121 20.35 -29.68 -40.67
C GLU A 121 21.84 -29.91 -40.91
N GLY A 122 22.70 -29.73 -39.92
CA GLY A 122 24.13 -29.99 -40.00
C GLY A 122 24.47 -31.47 -40.16
N LYS A 123 23.58 -32.37 -39.70
CA LYS A 123 23.66 -33.81 -39.98
C LYS A 123 23.15 -34.17 -41.38
N THR A 124 22.26 -33.38 -41.98
CA THR A 124 21.70 -33.64 -43.33
C THR A 124 22.47 -32.94 -44.47
N LYS A 125 23.09 -31.78 -44.21
CA LYS A 125 23.92 -31.09 -45.21
C LYS A 125 25.34 -31.67 -45.21
N ARG A 126 25.59 -32.65 -46.08
CA ARG A 126 26.96 -33.03 -46.48
C ARG A 126 27.69 -31.78 -46.99
N PRO A 127 28.98 -31.57 -46.67
CA PRO A 127 29.74 -30.52 -47.32
C PRO A 127 29.72 -30.80 -48.83
N ARG A 128 29.15 -29.88 -49.60
CA ARG A 128 29.14 -29.95 -51.07
C ARG A 128 30.60 -29.78 -51.50
N LYS A 129 31.33 -30.89 -51.65
CA LYS A 129 32.67 -30.89 -52.26
C LYS A 129 32.49 -30.37 -53.69
N ARG A 130 32.87 -29.12 -53.92
CA ARG A 130 33.00 -28.57 -55.28
C ARG A 130 33.91 -29.50 -56.07
N SER A 131 33.49 -29.84 -57.29
CA SER A 131 34.29 -30.68 -58.19
C SER A 131 35.63 -29.99 -58.48
N LYS A 132 36.66 -30.73 -58.91
CA LYS A 132 37.96 -30.13 -59.28
C LYS A 132 37.79 -28.99 -60.28
N GLN A 133 36.86 -29.16 -61.22
CA GLN A 133 36.57 -28.21 -62.29
C GLN A 133 36.01 -26.89 -61.75
N GLU A 134 35.06 -26.91 -60.81
CA GLU A 134 34.56 -25.68 -60.16
C GLU A 134 35.64 -24.95 -59.37
N LYS A 135 36.62 -25.67 -58.79
CA LYS A 135 37.74 -25.04 -58.08
C LYS A 135 38.71 -24.37 -59.03
N GLU A 136 38.98 -25.00 -60.17
CA GLU A 136 39.81 -24.43 -61.24
C GLU A 136 39.14 -23.20 -61.86
N GLU A 137 37.84 -23.25 -62.16
CA GLU A 137 37.11 -22.09 -62.68
C GLU A 137 37.11 -20.89 -61.73
N LEU A 138 36.99 -21.13 -60.43
CA LEU A 138 37.09 -20.08 -59.42
C LEU A 138 38.50 -19.51 -59.31
N ALA A 139 39.53 -20.36 -59.39
CA ALA A 139 40.92 -19.91 -59.40
C ALA A 139 41.23 -19.06 -60.64
N VAL A 140 40.72 -19.47 -61.81
CA VAL A 140 40.84 -18.70 -63.06
C VAL A 140 40.10 -17.37 -62.93
N ALA A 141 38.90 -17.36 -62.35
CA ALA A 141 38.14 -16.12 -62.14
C ALA A 141 38.85 -15.15 -61.17
N GLU A 142 39.51 -15.66 -60.14
CA GLU A 142 40.34 -14.83 -59.25
C GLU A 142 41.60 -14.31 -59.94
N GLU A 143 42.28 -15.15 -60.73
CA GLU A 143 43.42 -14.72 -61.54
C GLU A 143 43.04 -13.60 -62.52
N LEU A 144 41.88 -13.72 -63.18
CA LEU A 144 41.38 -12.69 -64.09
C LEU A 144 41.08 -11.37 -63.35
N LYS A 145 40.51 -11.45 -62.13
CA LYS A 145 40.29 -10.27 -61.28
C LYS A 145 41.61 -9.63 -60.83
N LEU A 146 42.62 -10.44 -60.50
CA LEU A 146 43.95 -9.95 -60.13
C LEU A 146 44.66 -9.29 -61.32
N LYS A 147 44.62 -9.92 -62.49
CA LYS A 147 45.16 -9.36 -63.74
C LYS A 147 44.48 -8.03 -64.10
N ALA A 148 43.15 -7.94 -63.98
CA ALA A 148 42.42 -6.69 -64.19
C ALA A 148 42.83 -5.58 -63.20
N LYS A 149 43.04 -5.91 -61.92
CA LYS A 149 43.55 -4.96 -60.92
C LYS A 149 44.97 -4.50 -61.24
N LEU A 150 45.86 -5.41 -61.65
CA LEU A 150 47.24 -5.09 -62.03
C LEU A 150 47.30 -4.17 -63.26
N VAL A 151 46.48 -4.42 -64.28
CA VAL A 151 46.38 -3.54 -65.45
C VAL A 151 45.88 -2.15 -65.05
N LYS A 152 44.90 -2.06 -64.15
CA LYS A 152 44.40 -0.78 -63.63
C LYS A 152 45.47 0.00 -62.86
N VAL A 153 46.34 -0.69 -62.10
CA VAL A 153 47.47 -0.04 -61.42
C VAL A 153 48.52 0.43 -62.42
N ARG A 154 48.83 -0.37 -63.46
CA ARG A 154 49.81 -0.02 -64.49
C ARG A 154 49.35 1.16 -65.36
N THR A 155 48.06 1.26 -65.67
CA THR A 155 47.53 2.42 -66.39
C THR A 155 47.50 3.67 -65.52
N GLN A 156 47.29 3.55 -64.20
CA GLN A 156 47.38 4.68 -63.28
C GLN A 156 48.81 5.21 -63.07
N GLN A 157 49.85 4.40 -63.30
CA GLN A 157 51.26 4.85 -63.24
C GLN A 157 51.73 5.59 -64.52
N ASN A 158 51.05 5.45 -65.66
CA ASN A 158 51.45 6.07 -66.92
C ASN A 158 50.81 7.45 -67.18
N PHE A 159 50.04 7.98 -66.23
CA PHE A 159 49.36 9.29 -66.30
C PHE A 159 49.78 10.25 -65.15
N ALA A 160 50.91 9.98 -64.51
CA ALA A 160 51.61 10.93 -63.62
C ALA A 160 52.88 11.42 -64.32
#